data_AF-A0A6H5IF11-F1
#
_entry.id   AF-A0A6H5IF11-F1
#
_cell.length_a   1.000
_cell.length_b   1.000
_cell.length_c   1.000
_cell.angle_alpha   90.00
_cell.angle_beta   90.00
_cell.angle_gamma   90.00
#
_symmetry.space_group_name_H-M   'P 1'
#
loop_
_entity.id
_entity.type
_entity.pdbx_description
1 polymer ?
#
loop_
_entity_poly.entity_id
_entity_poly.type
_entity_poly.pdbx_seq_one_letter_code
_entity_poly.pdbx_strand_id
1 'polypeptide(L)'
;MDKARPTGDLDEVFKKYCRKKPILKNCIVNYTDSIEPCLEPIERENKKIVLNVTEKILNFVCFKEGDRIALFIAAKGPECFQSKGQAIFECANATYGSEAKNLPINPANGLQSFEDIKSLPSLVFDDKACRNMDKFQTCVVDALEGCDDPTPANLLDSIFNYIKKVTPCEKVLKSA
;
A
#
# COMPACT_ATOMS: atom_id res chain seq x y z
N MET A 1 6.30 -16.23 -9.71
CA MET A 1 6.00 -16.64 -8.33
C MET A 1 5.54 -18.09 -8.28
N ASP A 2 4.50 -18.47 -9.01
CA ASP A 2 3.90 -19.83 -8.90
C ASP A 2 4.84 -20.99 -9.18
N LYS A 3 5.86 -20.79 -10.04
CA LYS A 3 6.89 -21.80 -10.30
C LYS A 3 7.98 -21.90 -9.23
N ALA A 4 8.25 -20.80 -8.51
CA ALA A 4 9.33 -20.72 -7.52
C ALA A 4 8.85 -21.02 -6.09
N ARG A 5 7.55 -20.84 -5.83
CA ARG A 5 6.92 -21.18 -4.54
C ARG A 5 7.11 -22.66 -4.16
N PRO A 6 6.85 -23.66 -5.02
CA PRO A 6 7.02 -25.07 -4.65
C PRO A 6 8.49 -25.51 -4.56
N THR A 7 9.42 -24.78 -5.16
CA THR A 7 10.86 -25.13 -5.16
C THR A 7 11.64 -24.46 -4.03
N GLY A 8 11.05 -23.48 -3.35
CA GLY A 8 11.70 -22.71 -2.28
C GLY A 8 12.57 -21.55 -2.79
N ASP A 9 12.57 -21.27 -4.09
CA ASP A 9 13.44 -20.24 -4.72
C ASP A 9 12.83 -18.82 -4.67
N LEU A 10 11.90 -18.56 -3.75
CA LEU A 10 11.22 -17.27 -3.65
C LEU A 10 12.19 -16.13 -3.30
N ASP A 11 13.20 -16.40 -2.47
CA ASP A 11 14.19 -15.40 -2.05
C ASP A 11 15.03 -14.91 -3.25
N GLU A 12 15.40 -15.80 -4.18
CA GLU A 12 16.12 -15.41 -5.38
C GLU A 12 15.25 -14.55 -6.30
N VAL A 13 13.95 -14.87 -6.38
CA VAL A 13 12.98 -14.07 -7.12
C VAL A 13 12.88 -12.66 -6.52
N PHE A 14 12.66 -12.55 -5.20
CA PHE A 14 12.53 -11.25 -4.55
C PHE A 14 13.80 -10.42 -4.62
N LYS A 15 14.96 -11.05 -4.45
CA LYS A 15 16.25 -10.39 -4.65
C LYS A 15 16.39 -9.80 -6.04
N LYS A 16 15.99 -10.54 -7.10
CA LYS A 16 15.99 -10.03 -8.49
C LYS A 16 15.04 -8.84 -8.65
N TYR A 17 13.84 -8.89 -8.08
CA TYR A 17 12.89 -7.77 -8.15
C TYR A 17 13.36 -6.55 -7.35
N CYS A 18 13.90 -6.74 -6.16
CA CYS A 18 14.38 -5.67 -5.31
C CYS A 18 15.59 -4.94 -5.89
N ARG A 19 16.42 -5.61 -6.69
CA ARG A 19 17.46 -4.96 -7.51
C ARG A 19 16.91 -4.01 -8.56
N LYS A 20 15.64 -4.15 -8.97
CA LYS A 20 14.97 -3.23 -9.90
C LYS A 20 14.41 -1.97 -9.22
N LYS A 21 14.52 -1.85 -7.90
CA LYS A 21 14.06 -0.67 -7.14
C LYS A 21 14.49 0.67 -7.76
N PRO A 22 15.76 0.87 -8.20
CA PRO A 22 16.16 2.14 -8.82
C PRO A 22 15.42 2.43 -10.13
N ILE A 23 15.16 1.39 -10.94
CA ILE A 23 14.41 1.52 -12.19
C ILE A 23 12.98 1.96 -11.89
N LEU A 24 12.31 1.29 -10.95
CA LEU A 24 10.94 1.65 -10.56
C LEU A 24 10.86 3.07 -9.96
N LYS A 25 11.84 3.47 -9.14
CA LYS A 25 11.93 4.83 -8.61
C LYS A 25 11.97 5.85 -9.75
N ASN A 26 12.80 5.62 -10.77
CA ASN A 26 12.89 6.51 -11.94
C ASN A 26 11.59 6.52 -12.75
N CYS A 27 10.93 5.37 -12.94
CA CYS A 27 9.64 5.32 -13.60
C CYS A 27 8.59 6.18 -12.87
N ILE A 28 8.55 6.10 -11.53
CA ILE A 28 7.59 6.87 -10.73
C ILE A 28 7.92 8.37 -10.78
N VAL A 29 9.20 8.76 -10.71
CA VAL A 29 9.63 10.16 -10.88
C VAL A 29 9.16 10.68 -12.24
N ASN A 30 9.55 10.02 -13.33
CA ASN A 30 9.18 10.44 -14.69
C ASN A 30 7.66 10.52 -14.87
N TYR A 31 6.92 9.56 -14.31
CA TYR A 31 5.47 9.57 -14.35
C TYR A 31 4.89 10.77 -13.60
N THR A 32 5.34 11.01 -12.35
CA THR A 32 4.87 12.15 -11.56
C THR A 32 5.23 13.50 -12.16
N ASP A 33 6.38 13.60 -12.85
CA ASP A 33 6.78 14.79 -13.59
C ASP A 33 5.87 15.02 -14.81
N SER A 34 5.51 13.94 -15.51
CA SER A 34 4.68 14.01 -16.72
C SER A 34 3.24 14.46 -16.43
N ILE A 35 2.70 14.10 -15.27
CA ILE A 35 1.33 14.49 -14.88
C ILE A 35 1.27 15.81 -14.11
N GLU A 36 2.41 16.37 -13.68
CA GLU A 36 2.48 17.61 -12.87
C GLU A 36 1.70 18.81 -13.46
N PRO A 37 1.69 19.04 -14.79
CA PRO A 37 0.88 20.10 -15.39
C PRO A 37 -0.64 19.93 -15.18
N CYS A 38 -1.10 18.69 -14.99
CA CYS A 38 -2.51 18.36 -14.76
C CYS A 38 -2.94 18.49 -13.29
N LEU A 39 -1.98 18.68 -12.38
CA LEU A 39 -2.22 18.71 -10.95
C LEU A 39 -2.57 20.11 -10.45
N GLU A 40 -3.43 20.16 -9.43
CA GLU A 40 -3.72 21.37 -8.66
C GLU A 40 -2.49 21.79 -7.82
N PRO A 41 -2.36 23.07 -7.41
CA PRO A 41 -1.19 23.56 -6.67
C PRO A 41 -0.83 22.72 -5.43
N ILE A 42 -1.83 22.34 -4.64
CA ILE A 42 -1.64 21.52 -3.43
C ILE A 42 -1.12 20.11 -3.77
N GLU A 43 -1.51 19.56 -4.91
CA GLU A 43 -1.09 18.23 -5.35
C GLU A 43 0.35 18.25 -5.86
N ARG A 44 0.78 19.35 -6.51
CA ARG A 44 2.18 19.58 -6.88
C ARG A 44 3.08 19.66 -5.66
N GLU A 45 2.62 20.30 -4.59
CA GLU A 45 3.34 20.32 -3.30
C GLU A 45 3.44 18.91 -2.70
N ASN A 46 2.37 18.12 -2.80
CA ASN A 46 2.31 16.75 -2.27
C ASN A 46 3.04 15.70 -3.12
N LYS A 47 3.48 16.04 -4.34
CA LYS A 47 4.32 15.17 -5.18
C LYS A 47 5.54 14.61 -4.43
N LYS A 48 6.23 15.46 -3.66
CA LYS A 48 7.39 15.03 -2.84
C LYS A 48 7.00 13.99 -1.79
N ILE A 49 5.80 14.10 -1.23
CA ILE A 49 5.26 13.12 -0.28
C ILE A 49 5.07 11.77 -0.97
N VAL A 50 4.49 11.73 -2.18
CA VAL A 50 4.32 10.48 -2.95
C VAL A 50 5.65 9.80 -3.24
N LEU A 51 6.66 10.57 -3.63
CA LEU A 51 8.01 10.03 -3.86
C LEU A 51 8.62 9.47 -2.57
N ASN A 52 8.46 10.16 -1.45
CA ASN A 52 8.91 9.68 -0.14
C ASN A 52 8.17 8.42 0.33
N VAL A 53 6.84 8.37 0.14
CA VAL A 53 6.01 7.19 0.44
C VAL A 53 6.45 6.00 -0.40
N THR A 54 6.62 6.21 -1.71
CA THR A 54 7.12 5.19 -2.64
C THR A 54 8.48 4.65 -2.18
N GLU A 55 9.41 5.54 -1.86
CA GLU A 55 10.73 5.14 -1.35
C GLU A 55 10.64 4.34 -0.05
N LYS A 56 9.76 4.73 0.88
CA LYS A 56 9.53 3.99 2.12
C LYS A 56 8.92 2.61 1.89
N ILE A 57 7.91 2.49 1.03
CA ILE A 57 7.29 1.21 0.69
C ILE A 57 8.33 0.29 0.05
N LEU A 58 9.09 0.79 -0.93
CA LEU A 58 10.13 0.00 -1.58
C LEU A 58 11.22 -0.43 -0.61
N ASN A 59 11.64 0.44 0.31
CA ASN A 59 12.58 0.07 1.38
C ASN A 59 12.01 -0.96 2.34
N PHE A 60 10.71 -0.89 2.62
CA PHE A 60 10.05 -1.84 3.50
C PHE A 60 9.98 -3.22 2.86
N VAL A 61 9.42 -3.30 1.64
CA VAL A 61 9.22 -4.57 0.92
C VAL A 61 10.55 -5.23 0.59
N CYS A 62 11.55 -4.43 0.19
CA CYS A 62 12.90 -4.90 -0.13
C CYS A 62 13.87 -4.92 1.05
N PHE A 63 13.35 -4.87 2.28
CA PHE A 63 14.17 -5.06 3.46
C PHE A 63 14.88 -6.42 3.36
N LYS A 64 16.22 -6.41 3.52
CA LYS A 64 17.09 -7.58 3.34
C LYS A 64 16.78 -8.35 2.05
N GLU A 65 16.79 -7.66 0.92
CA GLU A 65 16.57 -8.25 -0.40
C GLU A 65 15.20 -8.93 -0.61
N GLY A 66 14.22 -8.71 0.29
CA GLY A 66 12.87 -9.24 0.14
C GLY A 66 12.37 -10.11 1.30
N ASP A 67 13.12 -10.24 2.40
CA ASP A 67 12.73 -11.07 3.56
C ASP A 67 11.30 -10.82 4.03
N ARG A 68 10.83 -9.55 4.03
CA ARG A 68 9.47 -9.24 4.51
C ARG A 68 8.37 -9.76 3.59
N ILE A 69 8.58 -9.73 2.27
CA ILE A 69 7.62 -10.29 1.32
C ILE A 69 7.71 -11.81 1.26
N ALA A 70 8.90 -12.38 1.43
CA ALA A 70 9.07 -13.83 1.60
C ALA A 70 8.32 -14.33 2.85
N LEU A 71 8.50 -13.66 3.99
CA LEU A 71 7.77 -13.94 5.23
C LEU A 71 6.25 -13.82 5.05
N PHE A 72 5.78 -12.76 4.38
CA PHE A 72 4.36 -12.59 4.06
C PHE A 72 3.79 -13.79 3.29
N ILE A 73 4.50 -14.30 2.29
CA ILE A 73 4.05 -15.46 1.50
C ILE A 73 4.12 -16.75 2.30
N ALA A 74 5.19 -16.94 3.10
CA ALA A 74 5.34 -18.11 3.96
C ALA A 74 4.17 -18.22 4.95
N ALA A 75 3.71 -17.09 5.48
CA ALA A 75 2.55 -16.96 6.35
C ALA A 75 1.19 -17.03 5.63
N LYS A 76 1.14 -17.49 4.37
CA LYS A 76 -0.08 -17.53 3.54
C LYS A 76 -0.80 -16.17 3.45
N GLY A 77 -0.03 -15.08 3.45
CA GLY A 77 -0.55 -13.71 3.35
C GLY A 77 -1.46 -13.49 2.15
N PRO A 78 -1.09 -13.90 0.91
CA PRO A 78 -1.96 -13.76 -0.24
C PRO A 78 -3.32 -14.45 -0.06
N GLU A 79 -3.34 -15.66 0.50
CA GLU A 79 -4.56 -16.43 0.77
C GLU A 79 -5.40 -15.78 1.87
N CYS A 80 -4.77 -15.27 2.92
CA CYS A 80 -5.43 -14.51 3.97
C CYS A 80 -6.14 -13.29 3.37
N PHE A 81 -5.43 -12.46 2.59
CA PHE A 81 -6.01 -11.29 1.92
C PHE A 81 -7.16 -11.66 0.98
N GLN A 82 -7.01 -12.73 0.20
CA GLN A 82 -8.06 -13.21 -0.69
C GLN A 82 -9.30 -13.65 0.10
N SER A 83 -9.12 -14.42 1.18
CA SER A 83 -10.22 -14.88 2.02
C SER A 83 -10.92 -13.75 2.78
N LYS A 84 -10.20 -12.68 3.12
CA LYS A 84 -10.72 -11.49 3.80
C LYS A 84 -11.14 -10.39 2.83
N GLY A 85 -11.11 -10.61 1.52
CA GLY A 85 -11.36 -9.58 0.50
C GLY A 85 -12.67 -8.81 0.70
N GLN A 86 -13.75 -9.51 1.10
CA GLN A 86 -15.03 -8.90 1.41
C GLN A 86 -14.96 -7.99 2.65
N ALA A 87 -14.32 -8.43 3.73
CA ALA A 87 -14.14 -7.62 4.94
C ALA A 87 -13.28 -6.38 4.67
N ILE A 88 -12.22 -6.52 3.85
CA ILE A 88 -11.39 -5.39 3.41
C ILE A 88 -12.22 -4.38 2.60
N PHE A 89 -13.09 -4.86 1.72
CA PHE A 89 -14.00 -4.00 0.96
C PHE A 89 -15.03 -3.30 1.86
N GLU A 90 -15.54 -3.98 2.89
CA GLU A 90 -16.41 -3.37 3.89
C GLU A 90 -15.67 -2.29 4.70
N CYS A 91 -14.41 -2.51 5.07
CA CYS A 91 -13.55 -1.48 5.66
C CYS A 91 -13.40 -0.25 4.76
N ALA A 92 -13.24 -0.47 3.45
CA ALA A 92 -13.16 0.62 2.48
C ALA A 92 -14.47 1.40 2.42
N ASN A 93 -15.62 0.73 2.31
CA ASN A 93 -16.94 1.37 2.31
C ASN A 93 -17.23 2.11 3.63
N ALA A 94 -16.88 1.53 4.78
CA ALA A 94 -17.10 2.15 6.09
C ALA A 94 -16.21 3.37 6.33
N THR A 95 -15.07 3.45 5.64
CA THR A 95 -14.12 4.57 5.75
C THR A 95 -14.38 5.67 4.73
N TYR A 96 -14.56 5.28 3.47
CA TYR A 96 -14.62 6.20 2.34
C TYR A 96 -16.03 6.34 1.75
N GLY A 97 -17.03 5.63 2.27
CA GLY A 97 -18.42 5.77 1.85
C GLY A 97 -18.61 5.51 0.35
N SER A 98 -19.26 6.44 -0.35
CA SER A 98 -19.48 6.35 -1.78
C SER A 98 -18.19 6.37 -2.61
N GLU A 99 -17.14 6.99 -2.10
CA GLU A 99 -15.85 7.15 -2.75
C GLU A 99 -15.03 5.85 -2.74
N ALA A 100 -15.41 4.85 -1.91
CA ALA A 100 -14.76 3.54 -1.89
C ALA A 100 -14.82 2.83 -3.25
N LYS A 101 -15.86 3.11 -4.06
CA LYS A 101 -16.02 2.58 -5.43
C LYS A 101 -14.97 3.10 -6.41
N ASN A 102 -14.35 4.23 -6.09
CA ASN A 102 -13.32 4.85 -6.91
C ASN A 102 -11.91 4.42 -6.48
N LEU A 103 -11.79 3.69 -5.37
CA LEU A 103 -10.52 3.07 -5.01
C LEU A 103 -10.27 1.92 -5.99
N PRO A 104 -9.04 1.77 -6.50
CA PRO A 104 -8.69 0.68 -7.41
C PRO A 104 -8.53 -0.62 -6.60
N ILE A 105 -9.53 -1.04 -5.81
CA ILE A 105 -9.49 -2.24 -4.97
C ILE A 105 -10.69 -3.11 -5.33
N ASN A 106 -10.42 -4.27 -5.92
CA ASN A 106 -11.41 -5.28 -6.23
C ASN A 106 -11.43 -6.36 -5.15
N PRO A 107 -12.59 -6.71 -4.56
CA PRO A 107 -12.71 -7.77 -3.56
C PRO A 107 -12.18 -9.14 -4.02
N ALA A 108 -12.24 -9.43 -5.32
CA ALA A 108 -11.81 -10.70 -5.91
C ALA A 108 -10.33 -10.73 -6.32
N ASN A 109 -9.76 -9.57 -6.70
CA ASN A 109 -8.46 -9.51 -7.38
C ASN A 109 -7.44 -8.53 -6.74
N GLY A 110 -7.79 -7.84 -5.66
CA GLY A 110 -6.92 -6.85 -5.03
C GLY A 110 -6.81 -5.55 -5.85
N LEU A 111 -5.64 -4.92 -5.87
CA LEU A 111 -5.43 -3.63 -6.53
C LEU A 111 -5.69 -3.72 -8.06
N GLN A 112 -6.68 -2.97 -8.56
CA GLN A 112 -7.01 -2.89 -9.98
C GLN A 112 -6.03 -2.00 -10.77
N SER A 113 -6.11 -2.12 -12.09
CA SER A 113 -5.32 -1.38 -13.09
C SER A 113 -5.24 0.12 -12.77
N PHE A 114 -4.06 0.72 -13.00
CA PHE A 114 -3.86 2.17 -12.94
C PHE A 114 -4.68 2.93 -13.99
N GLU A 115 -5.36 2.27 -14.93
CA GLU A 115 -6.13 2.94 -15.99
C GLU A 115 -7.31 3.78 -15.46
N ASP A 116 -7.73 3.57 -14.21
CA ASP A 116 -8.81 4.32 -13.55
C ASP A 116 -8.34 5.57 -12.77
N ILE A 117 -7.12 6.08 -13.04
CA ILE A 117 -6.56 7.27 -12.35
C ILE A 117 -7.48 8.51 -12.37
N LYS A 118 -8.39 8.63 -13.35
CA LYS A 118 -9.32 9.77 -13.44
C LYS A 118 -10.31 9.87 -12.27
N SER A 119 -10.53 8.80 -11.52
CA SER A 119 -11.40 8.78 -10.34
C SER A 119 -10.65 8.72 -9.02
N LEU A 120 -9.30 8.74 -9.04
CA LEU A 120 -8.53 8.71 -7.80
C LEU A 120 -8.82 9.95 -6.94
N PRO A 121 -8.98 9.78 -5.62
CA PRO A 121 -9.13 10.90 -4.70
C PRO A 121 -7.99 11.90 -4.87
N SER A 122 -8.27 13.20 -4.71
CA SER A 122 -7.23 14.24 -4.78
C SER A 122 -6.07 13.88 -3.87
N LEU A 123 -4.84 14.14 -4.32
CA LEU A 123 -3.63 13.82 -3.57
C LEU A 123 -3.41 14.83 -2.43
N VAL A 124 -4.26 14.76 -1.40
CA VAL A 124 -4.28 15.67 -0.26
C VAL A 124 -4.19 14.86 1.03
N PHE A 125 -3.29 15.26 1.93
CA PHE A 125 -3.06 14.64 3.24
C PHE A 125 -3.57 15.53 4.37
N ASP A 126 -4.85 15.90 4.30
CA ASP A 126 -5.52 16.69 5.33
C ASP A 126 -5.93 15.83 6.54
N ASP A 127 -6.53 16.45 7.56
CA ASP A 127 -6.96 15.75 8.79
C ASP A 127 -7.94 14.59 8.48
N LYS A 128 -8.89 14.82 7.56
CA LYS A 128 -9.84 13.79 7.11
C LYS A 128 -9.13 12.62 6.45
N ALA A 129 -8.23 12.87 5.50
CA ALA A 129 -7.48 11.84 4.80
C ALA A 129 -6.60 11.02 5.76
N CYS A 130 -5.94 11.68 6.71
CA CYS A 130 -5.11 11.02 7.70
C CYS A 130 -5.93 10.16 8.68
N ARG A 131 -7.07 10.65 9.17
CA ARG A 131 -7.98 9.86 10.01
C ARG A 131 -8.62 8.71 9.26
N ASN A 132 -8.98 8.91 7.99
CA ASN A 132 -9.50 7.84 7.14
C ASN A 132 -8.44 6.75 6.92
N MET A 133 -7.19 7.14 6.66
CA MET A 133 -6.09 6.17 6.54
C MET A 133 -5.90 5.37 7.84
N ASP A 134 -5.98 6.02 9.00
CA ASP A 134 -5.89 5.36 10.30
C ASP A 134 -7.05 4.39 10.55
N LYS A 135 -8.29 4.85 10.31
CA LYS A 135 -9.50 4.03 10.42
C LYS A 135 -9.47 2.82 9.48
N PHE A 136 -9.06 3.01 8.23
CA PHE A 136 -8.95 1.94 7.25
C PHE A 136 -7.89 0.92 7.67
N GLN A 137 -6.71 1.38 8.11
CA GLN A 137 -5.66 0.50 8.61
C GLN A 137 -6.18 -0.36 9.76
N THR A 138 -6.74 0.24 10.81
CA THR A 138 -7.24 -0.50 11.98
C THR A 138 -8.26 -1.56 11.56
N CYS A 139 -9.25 -1.18 10.76
CA CYS A 139 -10.28 -2.12 10.29
C CYS A 139 -9.69 -3.30 9.48
N VAL A 140 -8.74 -3.02 8.59
CA VAL A 140 -8.13 -4.07 7.76
C VAL A 140 -7.21 -4.96 8.60
N VAL A 141 -6.45 -4.40 9.54
CA VAL A 141 -5.60 -5.16 10.46
C VAL A 141 -6.47 -6.11 11.29
N ASP A 142 -7.54 -5.61 11.90
CA ASP A 142 -8.49 -6.42 12.67
C ASP A 142 -9.07 -7.57 11.83
N ALA A 143 -9.41 -7.32 10.56
CA ALA A 143 -9.92 -8.36 9.67
C ALA A 143 -8.87 -9.45 9.37
N LEU A 144 -7.61 -9.07 9.21
CA LEU A 144 -6.49 -9.97 8.91
C LEU A 144 -5.98 -10.72 10.14
N GLU A 145 -6.16 -10.19 11.35
CA GLU A 145 -5.88 -10.91 12.60
C GLU A 145 -6.74 -12.17 12.73
N GLY A 146 -7.89 -12.23 12.07
CA GLY A 146 -8.73 -13.42 11.99
C GLY A 146 -8.23 -14.50 11.01
N CYS A 147 -6.97 -14.47 10.58
CA CYS A 147 -6.30 -15.52 9.80
C CYS A 147 -5.47 -16.44 10.70
N ASP A 148 -5.10 -17.63 10.19
CA ASP A 148 -4.37 -18.64 10.96
C ASP A 148 -2.99 -18.16 11.46
N ASP A 149 -2.36 -17.26 10.70
CA ASP A 149 -1.08 -16.65 11.03
C ASP A 149 -1.27 -15.13 11.15
N PRO A 150 -0.84 -14.47 12.25
CA PRO A 150 -1.01 -13.02 12.44
C PRO A 150 0.03 -12.19 11.65
N THR A 151 1.04 -12.82 11.05
CA THR A 151 2.12 -12.15 10.32
C THR A 151 1.63 -11.24 9.18
N PRO A 152 0.62 -11.60 8.36
CA PRO A 152 0.06 -10.72 7.34
C PRO A 152 -0.51 -9.42 7.92
N ALA A 153 -1.22 -9.50 9.05
CA ALA A 153 -1.77 -8.33 9.75
C ALA A 153 -0.65 -7.43 10.28
N ASN A 154 0.33 -8.03 10.97
CA ASN A 154 1.49 -7.31 11.54
C ASN A 154 2.33 -6.60 10.48
N LEU A 155 2.56 -7.25 9.33
CA LEU A 155 3.31 -6.65 8.22
C LEU A 155 2.54 -5.51 7.57
N LEU A 156 1.22 -5.64 7.40
CA LEU A 156 0.39 -4.57 6.88
C LEU A 156 0.38 -3.35 7.82
N ASP A 157 0.15 -3.58 9.12
CA ASP A 157 0.19 -2.54 10.14
C ASP A 157 1.54 -1.79 10.12
N SER A 158 2.64 -2.54 10.05
CA SER A 158 3.99 -1.99 9.95
C SER A 158 4.18 -1.13 8.70
N ILE A 159 3.64 -1.51 7.54
CA ILE A 159 3.73 -0.71 6.31
C ILE A 159 2.98 0.61 6.48
N PHE A 160 1.73 0.59 6.95
CA PHE A 160 0.97 1.82 7.15
C PHE A 160 1.63 2.76 8.16
N ASN A 161 2.16 2.21 9.25
CA ASN A 161 2.92 2.98 10.24
C ASN A 161 4.19 3.61 9.63
N TYR A 162 4.83 2.96 8.65
CA TYR A 162 5.95 3.54 7.90
C TYR A 162 5.49 4.66 6.96
N ILE A 163 4.33 4.50 6.31
CA ILE A 163 3.75 5.53 5.42
C ILE A 163 3.39 6.77 6.25
N LYS A 164 2.67 6.63 7.36
CA LYS A 164 2.29 7.73 8.26
C LYS A 164 3.49 8.61 8.65
N LYS A 165 4.65 8.01 8.94
CA LYS A 165 5.88 8.69 9.34
C LYS A 165 6.52 9.57 8.27
N VAL A 166 6.12 9.43 7.00
CA VAL A 166 6.62 10.27 5.90
C VAL A 166 5.55 11.13 5.27
N THR A 167 4.36 11.17 5.87
CA THR A 167 3.27 12.05 5.49
C THR A 167 2.99 13.04 6.63
N PRO A 168 2.24 14.13 6.37
CA PRO A 168 1.73 15.02 7.42
C PRO A 168 0.91 14.29 8.49
N CYS A 169 0.41 13.08 8.20
CA CYS A 169 -0.42 12.30 9.10
C CYS A 169 0.26 11.92 10.42
N GLU A 170 1.59 11.79 10.47
CA GLU A 170 2.28 11.57 11.75
C GLU A 170 2.00 12.69 12.76
N LYS A 171 1.98 13.95 12.30
CA LYS A 171 1.71 15.08 13.19
C LYS A 171 0.24 15.18 13.53
N VAL A 172 -0.64 15.01 12.54
CA VAL A 172 -2.10 15.04 12.71
C VAL A 172 -2.55 14.01 13.75
N LEU A 173 -2.12 12.76 13.59
CA LEU A 173 -2.55 11.66 14.45
C LEU A 173 -1.94 11.71 15.86
N LYS A 174 -0.78 12.37 16.06
CA LYS A 174 -0.19 12.59 17.39
C LYS A 174 -0.78 13.78 18.15
N SER A 175 -1.51 14.66 17.46
CA SER A 175 -2.10 15.87 18.05
C SER A 175 -3.57 15.66 18.47
N ALA A 176 -4.07 14.43 18.35
CA ALA A 176 -5.40 13.99 18.75
C ALA A 176 -5.31 13.11 20.01
#